data_AF-A0A953F6J8-F1
#
_entry.id   AF-A0A953F6J8-F1
#
_cell.length_a   1.000
_cell.length_b   1.000
_cell.length_c   1.000
_cell.angle_alpha   90.00
_cell.angle_beta   90.00
_cell.angle_gamma   90.00
#
_symmetry.space_group_name_H-M   'P 1'
#
loop_
_entity.id
_entity.type
_entity.pdbx_description
1 polymer ?
#
loop_
_entity_poly.entity_id
_entity_poly.type
_entity_poly.pdbx_seq_one_letter_code
_entity_poly.pdbx_strand_id
1 'polypeptide(L)'
;MIYSFLKLLFRITVKAFFKHQETINIEHIPVKGPVILVANHPSTFMDPIIIATKVPREVSFIAKSTAFKSKFTSWILPKFNMIPVFRAQDDPSQMHKNQQTFEKVFQLLERNGCILIFPEGISLTERKLKEIKTGAARMALGAEARNNFSLGVKILPIGLTYSDQHSFQSDLLVRIGEPIELINYKDSYNTDPLAAGKQITEEIRVRLEKLTIDIQDEEVDLFVKDVETVYKSQLIRDMGFSKEIPEHDYIVTKLIYKRIHYYLETDPDRVSKVRQYMDNYKRLLNKLNLEDHIIRGKRRRSSAILNFIGLFLYFLIGFPLFVFGTFNNYIPYKLPYRIAIWSKVEAQYIGAIMMVSGTFVFLIFYLLQIYLVQWWISDWRVTAVYTLVLPLSGLFAYNYWKAFTQLRRKWHFISLFMKKKELVSQLITMRTQIMDELEKGRKEYDKAHPVAPVQ
;
A
#
# COMPACT_ATOMS: atom_id res chain seq x y z
N MET A 1 -5.72 25.93 -9.05
CA MET A 1 -4.41 26.37 -8.49
C MET A 1 -4.01 25.62 -7.23
N ILE A 2 -4.72 25.76 -6.09
CA ILE A 2 -4.35 25.07 -4.84
C ILE A 2 -4.38 23.53 -4.98
N TYR A 3 -5.45 22.98 -5.55
CA TYR A 3 -5.57 21.54 -5.79
C TYR A 3 -4.41 21.02 -6.66
N SER A 4 -4.14 21.69 -7.78
CA SER A 4 -3.07 21.34 -8.72
C SER A 4 -1.68 21.39 -8.04
N PHE A 5 -1.43 22.39 -7.20
CA PHE A 5 -0.20 22.51 -6.41
C PHE A 5 -0.06 21.35 -5.41
N LEU A 6 -1.10 21.07 -4.62
CA LEU A 6 -1.08 19.95 -3.67
C LEU A 6 -0.92 18.61 -4.36
N LYS A 7 -1.58 18.42 -5.50
CA LYS A 7 -1.44 17.20 -6.32
C LYS A 7 0.00 17.02 -6.81
N LEU A 8 0.67 18.09 -7.24
CA LEU A 8 2.10 18.04 -7.61
C LEU A 8 2.98 17.72 -6.40
N LEU A 9 2.74 18.41 -5.28
CA LEU A 9 3.48 18.19 -4.03
C LEU A 9 3.35 16.74 -3.56
N PHE A 10 2.13 16.22 -3.47
CA PHE A 10 1.89 14.83 -3.07
C PHE A 10 2.40 13.82 -4.10
N ARG A 11 2.46 14.15 -5.40
CA ARG A 11 3.11 13.28 -6.39
C ARG A 11 4.59 13.10 -6.09
N ILE A 12 5.28 14.16 -5.64
CA ILE A 12 6.67 14.07 -5.20
C ILE A 12 6.76 13.29 -3.88
N THR A 13 5.88 13.57 -2.92
CA THR A 13 5.83 12.84 -1.64
C THR A 13 5.63 11.35 -1.85
N VAL A 14 4.64 10.92 -2.65
CA VAL A 14 4.36 9.51 -2.92
C VAL A 14 5.58 8.83 -3.56
N LYS A 15 6.31 9.53 -4.45
CA LYS A 15 7.59 9.05 -5.00
C LYS A 15 8.70 8.88 -3.98
N ALA A 16 8.76 9.74 -2.97
CA ALA A 16 9.74 9.63 -1.89
C ALA A 16 9.34 8.61 -0.80
N PHE A 17 8.04 8.50 -0.53
CA PHE A 17 7.49 7.68 0.55
C PHE A 17 7.56 6.19 0.24
N PHE A 18 7.27 5.78 -0.99
CA PHE A 18 7.36 4.39 -1.43
C PHE A 18 8.69 4.15 -2.15
N LYS A 19 9.38 3.07 -1.79
CA LYS A 19 10.65 2.68 -2.40
C LYS A 19 10.45 2.21 -3.83
N HIS A 20 9.48 1.31 -4.01
CA HIS A 20 9.07 0.82 -5.32
C HIS A 20 7.59 1.10 -5.49
N GLN A 21 7.21 1.61 -6.66
CA GLN A 21 5.82 1.85 -6.98
C GLN A 21 5.54 1.46 -8.41
N GLU A 22 4.38 0.86 -8.61
CA GLU A 22 3.96 0.39 -9.91
C GLU A 22 2.48 0.73 -10.12
N THR A 23 2.15 1.10 -11.36
CA THR A 23 0.78 1.41 -11.74
C THR A 23 0.47 0.67 -13.02
N ILE A 24 -0.37 -0.35 -12.92
CA ILE A 24 -0.75 -1.25 -14.00
C ILE A 24 -2.05 -0.75 -14.62
N ASN A 25 -2.08 -0.72 -15.95
CA ASN A 25 -3.19 -0.32 -16.80
C ASN A 25 -3.68 1.12 -16.59
N ILE A 26 -2.76 2.08 -16.52
CA ILE A 26 -3.08 3.51 -16.33
C ILE A 26 -3.95 4.07 -17.47
N GLU A 27 -3.80 3.52 -18.66
CA GLU A 27 -4.51 3.85 -19.89
C GLU A 27 -6.03 3.60 -19.80
N HIS A 28 -6.49 2.75 -18.87
CA HIS A 28 -7.91 2.55 -18.63
C HIS A 28 -8.61 3.78 -18.07
N ILE A 29 -7.86 4.74 -17.48
CA ILE A 29 -8.44 5.97 -16.93
C ILE A 29 -8.79 6.94 -18.07
N PRO A 30 -10.08 7.24 -18.31
CA PRO A 30 -10.46 8.16 -19.37
C PRO A 30 -9.97 9.59 -19.09
N VAL A 31 -9.29 10.19 -20.07
CA VAL A 31 -8.82 11.59 -20.00
C VAL A 31 -9.99 12.57 -19.98
N LYS A 32 -11.13 12.22 -20.61
CA LYS A 32 -12.38 13.00 -20.70
C LYS A 32 -13.58 12.09 -20.41
N GLY A 33 -14.76 12.69 -20.30
CA GLY A 33 -16.01 11.97 -20.00
C GLY A 33 -16.28 11.83 -18.49
N PRO A 34 -17.51 11.49 -18.08
CA PRO A 34 -17.85 11.29 -16.66
C PRO A 34 -17.30 9.97 -16.14
N VAL A 35 -16.64 10.00 -14.98
CA VAL A 35 -16.02 8.81 -14.38
C VAL A 35 -16.26 8.74 -12.88
N ILE A 36 -16.64 7.56 -12.40
CA ILE A 36 -16.61 7.21 -10.97
C ILE A 36 -15.52 6.17 -10.75
N LEU A 37 -14.44 6.56 -10.09
CA LEU A 37 -13.40 5.67 -9.59
C LEU A 37 -13.91 5.01 -8.31
N VAL A 38 -13.83 3.68 -8.25
CA VAL A 38 -14.12 2.88 -7.06
C VAL A 38 -12.86 2.15 -6.65
N ALA A 39 -12.51 2.17 -5.36
CA ALA A 39 -11.28 1.53 -4.88
C ALA A 39 -11.47 0.84 -3.54
N ASN A 40 -10.63 -0.15 -3.25
CA ASN A 40 -10.49 -0.65 -1.88
C ASN A 40 -9.80 0.41 -1.00
N HIS A 41 -9.99 0.32 0.32
CA HIS A 41 -9.62 1.39 1.24
C HIS A 41 -8.71 0.96 2.42
N PRO A 42 -7.52 0.40 2.16
CA PRO A 42 -6.71 -0.15 3.23
C PRO A 42 -6.01 0.93 4.08
N SER A 43 -5.75 2.14 3.57
CA SER A 43 -4.87 3.14 4.22
C SER A 43 -5.47 4.54 4.39
N THR A 44 -6.76 4.61 4.71
CA THR A 44 -7.46 5.85 5.06
C THR A 44 -7.21 6.97 4.05
N PHE A 45 -6.86 8.20 4.47
CA PHE A 45 -6.66 9.33 3.57
C PHE A 45 -5.38 9.26 2.72
N MET A 46 -4.52 8.25 2.89
CA MET A 46 -3.40 8.00 1.98
C MET A 46 -3.88 7.48 0.61
N ASP A 47 -4.90 6.61 0.62
CA ASP A 47 -5.49 6.01 -0.59
C ASP A 47 -6.00 7.07 -1.60
N PRO A 48 -6.86 8.04 -1.22
CA PRO A 48 -7.34 9.05 -2.17
C PRO A 48 -6.21 9.96 -2.66
N ILE A 49 -5.19 10.24 -1.86
CA ILE A 49 -4.02 11.01 -2.28
C ILE A 49 -3.27 10.25 -3.37
N ILE A 50 -2.97 8.97 -3.15
CA ILE A 50 -2.28 8.13 -4.14
C ILE A 50 -3.06 8.11 -5.45
N ILE A 51 -4.35 7.76 -5.42
CA ILE A 51 -5.17 7.69 -6.64
C ILE A 51 -5.18 9.05 -7.36
N ALA A 52 -5.39 10.15 -6.64
CA ALA A 52 -5.42 11.49 -7.22
C ALA A 52 -4.11 11.88 -7.91
N THR A 53 -2.95 11.44 -7.40
CA THR A 53 -1.64 11.73 -8.03
C THR A 53 -1.41 10.97 -9.34
N LYS A 54 -2.09 9.82 -9.52
CA LYS A 54 -2.01 8.96 -10.71
C LYS A 54 -2.99 9.37 -11.81
N VAL A 55 -4.20 9.78 -11.44
CA VAL A 55 -5.25 10.22 -12.37
C VAL A 55 -4.78 11.48 -13.12
N PRO A 56 -4.93 11.60 -14.46
CA PRO A 56 -4.43 12.75 -15.23
C PRO A 56 -5.28 14.02 -15.10
N ARG A 57 -6.46 13.94 -14.46
CA ARG A 57 -7.46 15.01 -14.33
C ARG A 57 -7.79 15.30 -12.87
N GLU A 58 -8.58 16.34 -12.60
CA GLU A 58 -9.04 16.64 -11.25
C GLU A 58 -10.02 15.58 -10.75
N VAL A 59 -9.91 15.25 -9.46
CA VAL A 59 -10.73 14.24 -8.79
C VAL A 59 -11.49 14.91 -7.65
N SER A 60 -12.81 14.71 -7.61
CA SER A 60 -13.65 15.00 -6.47
C SER A 60 -13.79 13.76 -5.59
N PHE A 61 -13.87 13.93 -4.27
CA PHE A 61 -13.84 12.80 -3.34
C PHE A 61 -15.12 12.71 -2.54
N ILE A 62 -15.70 11.51 -2.47
CA ILE A 62 -16.76 11.22 -1.52
C ILE A 62 -16.12 10.90 -0.17
N ALA A 63 -16.45 11.69 0.85
CA ALA A 63 -15.88 11.55 2.20
C ALA A 63 -16.98 11.47 3.26
N LYS A 64 -16.73 10.69 4.33
CA LYS A 64 -17.68 10.55 5.45
C LYS A 64 -18.06 11.92 6.04
N SER A 65 -19.34 12.17 6.26
CA SER A 65 -19.84 13.45 6.79
C SER A 65 -19.22 13.80 8.15
N THR A 66 -18.82 12.80 8.93
CA THR A 66 -18.12 12.98 10.22
C THR A 66 -16.78 13.73 10.10
N ALA A 67 -16.14 13.72 8.93
CA ALA A 67 -14.94 14.53 8.66
C ALA A 67 -15.24 16.04 8.60
N PHE A 68 -16.50 16.42 8.35
CA PHE A 68 -16.98 17.80 8.23
C PHE A 68 -17.68 18.27 9.51
N LYS A 69 -17.31 17.73 10.68
CA LYS A 69 -17.92 18.14 11.97
C LYS A 69 -17.39 19.48 12.49
N SER A 70 -16.11 19.80 12.24
CA SER A 70 -15.50 21.03 12.77
C SER A 70 -15.68 22.20 11.82
N LYS A 71 -15.85 23.42 12.35
CA LYS A 71 -15.98 24.65 11.53
C LYS A 71 -14.85 24.80 10.52
N PHE A 72 -13.62 24.48 10.94
CA PHE A 72 -12.45 24.52 10.08
C PHE A 72 -12.52 23.46 8.97
N THR A 73 -12.81 22.19 9.30
CA THR A 73 -12.87 21.12 8.30
C THR A 73 -14.03 21.31 7.31
N SER A 74 -15.19 21.77 7.77
CA SER A 74 -16.34 22.06 6.90
C SER A 74 -16.07 23.19 5.90
N TRP A 75 -15.16 24.12 6.23
CA TRP A 75 -14.76 25.20 5.36
C TRP A 75 -13.65 24.80 4.37
N ILE A 76 -12.68 24.00 4.81
CA ILE A 76 -11.50 23.67 3.99
C ILE A 76 -11.71 22.45 3.08
N LEU A 77 -12.40 21.39 3.52
CA LEU A 77 -12.55 20.16 2.75
C LEU A 77 -13.28 20.35 1.41
N PRO A 78 -14.35 21.17 1.30
CA PRO A 78 -14.96 21.47 0.02
C PRO A 78 -14.01 22.15 -0.98
N LYS A 79 -13.02 22.92 -0.51
CA LYS A 79 -11.99 23.53 -1.37
C LYS A 79 -11.01 22.51 -1.97
N PHE A 80 -11.01 21.28 -1.45
CA PHE A 80 -10.28 20.14 -1.98
C PHE A 80 -11.19 19.17 -2.75
N ASN A 81 -12.31 19.68 -3.28
CA ASN A 81 -13.30 18.92 -4.05
C ASN A 81 -13.91 17.74 -3.27
N MET A 82 -14.00 17.83 -1.94
CA MET A 82 -14.62 16.80 -1.11
C MET A 82 -16.12 17.04 -0.95
N ILE A 83 -16.91 15.98 -1.12
CA ILE A 83 -18.36 15.96 -1.00
C ILE A 83 -18.74 15.05 0.17
N PRO A 84 -19.49 15.55 1.16
CA PRO A 84 -19.89 14.74 2.31
C PRO A 84 -20.91 13.67 1.89
N VAL A 85 -20.76 12.46 2.43
CA VAL A 85 -21.78 11.40 2.39
C VAL A 85 -22.16 10.98 3.80
N PHE A 86 -23.46 10.80 4.02
CA PHE A 86 -24.03 10.37 5.29
C PHE A 86 -24.23 8.85 5.24
N ARG A 87 -23.70 8.15 6.23
CA ARG A 87 -23.77 6.68 6.32
C ARG A 87 -24.73 6.30 7.44
N ALA A 88 -25.54 5.27 7.21
CA ALA A 88 -26.49 4.79 8.21
C ALA A 88 -25.79 4.36 9.52
N GLN A 89 -24.59 3.78 9.42
CA GLN A 89 -23.79 3.39 10.59
C GLN A 89 -23.28 4.59 11.44
N ASP A 90 -23.20 5.80 10.86
CA ASP A 90 -22.77 6.99 11.59
C ASP A 90 -23.96 7.69 12.25
N ASP A 91 -25.02 7.92 11.47
CA ASP A 91 -26.27 8.55 11.92
C ASP A 91 -27.40 8.26 10.90
N PRO A 92 -28.29 7.30 11.19
CA PRO A 92 -29.41 6.96 10.29
C PRO A 92 -30.35 8.14 10.01
N SER A 93 -30.51 9.07 10.97
CA SER A 93 -31.44 10.20 10.85
C SER A 93 -31.03 11.19 9.76
N GLN A 94 -29.74 11.24 9.41
CA GLN A 94 -29.16 12.20 8.48
C GLN A 94 -29.10 11.67 7.04
N MET A 95 -29.57 10.44 6.78
CA MET A 95 -29.51 9.81 5.46
C MET A 95 -30.26 10.61 4.38
N HIS A 96 -31.29 11.37 4.75
CA HIS A 96 -32.04 12.25 3.84
C HIS A 96 -31.15 13.32 3.18
N LYS A 97 -30.06 13.76 3.85
CA LYS A 97 -29.11 14.75 3.32
C LYS A 97 -28.32 14.25 2.11
N ASN A 98 -28.28 12.93 1.88
CA ASN A 98 -27.62 12.35 0.71
C ASN A 98 -28.29 12.77 -0.61
N GLN A 99 -29.53 13.27 -0.60
CA GLN A 99 -30.14 13.83 -1.81
C GLN A 99 -29.33 15.00 -2.37
N GLN A 100 -28.82 15.89 -1.50
CA GLN A 100 -27.95 17.00 -1.91
C GLN A 100 -26.57 16.51 -2.36
N THR A 101 -26.06 15.43 -1.75
CA THR A 101 -24.83 14.78 -2.17
C THR A 101 -24.96 14.23 -3.59
N PHE A 102 -26.06 13.53 -3.87
CA PHE A 102 -26.32 12.96 -5.20
C PHE A 102 -26.51 14.05 -6.24
N GLU A 103 -27.22 15.13 -5.93
CA GLU A 103 -27.37 16.26 -6.85
C GLU A 103 -26.01 16.86 -7.25
N LYS A 104 -25.10 17.07 -6.29
CA LYS A 104 -23.74 17.54 -6.58
C LYS A 104 -22.96 16.55 -7.44
N VAL A 105 -23.11 15.26 -7.19
CA VAL A 105 -22.47 14.21 -7.98
C VAL A 105 -22.97 14.22 -9.42
N PHE A 106 -24.29 14.34 -9.63
CA PHE A 106 -24.88 14.41 -10.97
C PHE A 106 -24.36 15.62 -11.74
N GLN A 107 -24.40 16.81 -11.14
CA GLN A 107 -23.88 18.04 -11.77
C GLN A 107 -22.39 17.95 -12.11
N LEU A 108 -21.59 17.26 -11.28
CA LEU A 108 -20.18 17.03 -11.58
C LEU A 108 -20.00 16.09 -12.77
N LEU A 109 -20.74 14.98 -12.81
CA LEU A 109 -20.65 14.01 -13.91
C LEU A 109 -21.13 14.63 -15.23
N GLU A 110 -22.22 15.41 -15.22
CA GLU A 110 -22.72 16.17 -16.37
C GLU A 110 -21.68 17.15 -16.94
N ARG A 111 -20.75 17.63 -16.11
CA ARG A 111 -19.63 18.50 -16.52
C ARG A 111 -18.38 17.70 -16.89
N ASN A 112 -18.51 16.41 -17.18
CA ASN A 112 -17.40 15.49 -17.38
C ASN A 112 -16.46 15.52 -16.15
N GLY A 113 -16.99 15.34 -14.95
CA GLY A 113 -16.22 15.24 -13.72
C GLY A 113 -15.64 13.84 -13.49
N CYS A 114 -14.67 13.75 -12.58
CA CYS A 114 -14.15 12.47 -12.08
C CYS A 114 -14.35 12.43 -10.57
N ILE A 115 -14.98 11.37 -10.07
CA ILE A 115 -15.31 11.21 -8.65
C ILE A 115 -14.63 9.96 -8.13
N LEU A 116 -14.02 10.02 -6.95
CA LEU A 116 -13.50 8.87 -6.23
C LEU A 116 -14.38 8.56 -5.03
N ILE A 117 -14.78 7.30 -4.91
CA ILE A 117 -15.51 6.76 -3.77
C ILE A 117 -14.91 5.42 -3.34
N PHE A 118 -14.85 5.19 -2.04
CA PHE A 118 -14.47 3.91 -1.45
C PHE A 118 -15.76 3.18 -1.01
N PRO A 119 -16.29 2.26 -1.83
CA PRO A 119 -17.63 1.71 -1.60
C PRO A 119 -17.71 0.76 -0.40
N GLU A 120 -16.58 0.34 0.18
CA GLU A 120 -16.52 -0.35 1.49
C GLU A 120 -17.10 0.53 2.61
N GLY A 121 -16.98 1.85 2.46
CA GLY A 121 -17.47 2.81 3.45
C GLY A 121 -16.75 2.72 4.79
N ILE A 122 -15.65 1.98 4.92
CA ILE A 122 -14.74 1.93 6.06
C ILE A 122 -13.32 1.79 5.53
N SER A 123 -12.32 2.00 6.38
CA SER A 123 -10.92 1.77 6.05
C SER A 123 -10.29 0.96 7.17
N LEU A 124 -9.66 -0.17 6.85
CA LEU A 124 -8.95 -1.04 7.79
C LEU A 124 -7.66 -1.56 7.14
N THR A 125 -6.59 -1.71 7.92
CA THR A 125 -5.32 -2.29 7.44
C THR A 125 -5.41 -3.81 7.32
N GLU A 126 -6.12 -4.31 6.32
CA GLU A 126 -6.33 -5.75 6.11
C GLU A 126 -6.24 -6.13 4.63
N ARG A 127 -5.84 -7.37 4.34
CA ARG A 127 -5.89 -7.96 2.98
C ARG A 127 -7.28 -8.56 2.71
N LYS A 128 -8.34 -7.86 3.14
CA LYS A 128 -9.72 -8.31 3.09
C LYS A 128 -10.60 -7.19 2.55
N LEU A 129 -11.22 -7.43 1.40
CA LEU A 129 -12.22 -6.54 0.83
C LEU A 129 -13.49 -6.63 1.67
N LYS A 130 -13.98 -5.49 2.15
CA LYS A 130 -15.23 -5.41 2.92
C LYS A 130 -16.44 -5.40 2.00
N GLU A 131 -17.62 -5.53 2.61
CA GLU A 131 -18.89 -5.44 1.90
C GLU A 131 -19.01 -4.13 1.11
N ILE A 132 -19.26 -4.24 -0.18
CA ILE A 132 -19.38 -3.11 -1.10
C ILE A 132 -20.80 -2.55 -1.02
N LYS A 133 -20.92 -1.29 -0.64
CA LYS A 133 -22.20 -0.59 -0.52
C LYS A 133 -22.68 -0.04 -1.87
N THR A 134 -24.00 0.07 -2.03
CA THR A 134 -24.65 0.45 -3.30
C THR A 134 -24.49 1.92 -3.71
N GLY A 135 -23.82 2.75 -2.89
CA GLY A 135 -23.72 4.19 -3.11
C GLY A 135 -23.12 4.57 -4.47
N ALA A 136 -22.04 3.89 -4.89
CA ALA A 136 -21.39 4.16 -6.18
C ALA A 136 -22.32 3.83 -7.37
N ALA A 137 -22.98 2.67 -7.33
CA ALA A 137 -23.93 2.25 -8.37
C ALA A 137 -25.12 3.21 -8.47
N ARG A 138 -25.68 3.63 -7.32
CA ARG A 138 -26.81 4.59 -7.26
C ARG A 138 -26.44 5.96 -7.82
N MET A 139 -25.22 6.43 -7.54
CA MET A 139 -24.70 7.69 -8.10
C MET A 139 -24.54 7.61 -9.62
N ALA A 140 -23.97 6.51 -10.14
CA ALA A 140 -23.76 6.33 -11.58
C ALA A 140 -25.09 6.22 -12.34
N LEU A 141 -25.97 5.31 -11.90
CA LEU A 141 -27.27 5.08 -12.52
C LEU A 141 -28.17 6.32 -12.43
N GLY A 142 -28.15 7.03 -11.29
CA GLY A 142 -28.94 8.25 -11.13
C GLY A 142 -28.50 9.36 -12.10
N ALA A 143 -27.19 9.50 -12.36
CA ALA A 143 -26.67 10.45 -13.32
C ALA A 143 -27.06 10.07 -14.77
N GLU A 144 -26.94 8.79 -15.12
CA GLU A 144 -27.36 8.28 -16.42
C GLU A 144 -28.87 8.45 -16.64
N ALA A 145 -29.70 8.04 -15.69
CA ALA A 145 -31.15 8.13 -15.78
C ALA A 145 -31.63 9.57 -15.96
N ARG A 146 -31.06 10.52 -15.22
CA ARG A 146 -31.33 11.96 -15.37
C ARG A 146 -31.02 12.48 -16.78
N ASN A 147 -30.07 11.84 -17.46
CA ASN A 147 -29.59 12.20 -18.80
C ASN A 147 -30.02 11.18 -19.86
N ASN A 148 -31.12 10.45 -19.64
CA ASN A 148 -31.68 9.45 -20.58
C ASN A 148 -30.66 8.39 -21.06
N PHE A 149 -29.71 8.02 -20.21
CA PHE A 149 -28.59 7.11 -20.51
C PHE A 149 -27.70 7.55 -21.67
N SER A 150 -27.50 8.86 -21.85
CA SER A 150 -26.65 9.44 -22.90
C SER A 150 -25.37 10.09 -22.37
N LEU A 151 -25.20 10.13 -21.05
CA LEU A 151 -24.09 10.85 -20.41
C LEU A 151 -22.76 10.09 -20.54
N GLY A 152 -22.79 8.76 -20.58
CA GLY A 152 -21.62 7.91 -20.79
C GLY A 152 -20.74 7.78 -19.54
N VAL A 153 -21.34 7.75 -18.36
CA VAL A 153 -20.68 7.51 -17.07
C VAL A 153 -20.04 6.14 -17.07
N LYS A 154 -18.74 6.10 -16.73
CA LYS A 154 -18.00 4.85 -16.52
C LYS A 154 -17.66 4.66 -15.04
N ILE A 155 -17.82 3.44 -14.53
CA ILE A 155 -17.28 3.07 -13.21
C ILE A 155 -15.96 2.35 -13.40
N LEU A 156 -14.88 2.83 -12.78
CA LEU A 156 -13.55 2.26 -12.94
C LEU A 156 -13.01 1.71 -11.61
N PRO A 157 -12.83 0.39 -11.49
CA PRO A 157 -12.31 -0.24 -10.28
C PRO A 157 -10.78 -0.11 -10.18
N ILE A 158 -10.29 0.20 -8.99
CA ILE A 158 -8.85 0.36 -8.68
C ILE A 158 -8.50 -0.48 -7.45
N GLY A 159 -7.52 -1.37 -7.59
CA GLY A 159 -6.92 -2.12 -6.49
C GLY A 159 -5.65 -1.44 -5.99
N LEU A 160 -5.61 -1.12 -4.70
CA LEU A 160 -4.43 -0.66 -3.96
C LEU A 160 -3.88 -1.83 -3.13
N THR A 161 -2.60 -2.13 -3.31
CA THR A 161 -1.87 -3.11 -2.51
C THR A 161 -0.57 -2.50 -1.99
N TYR A 162 -0.33 -2.64 -0.70
CA TYR A 162 0.86 -2.15 -0.02
C TYR A 162 1.65 -3.34 0.54
N SER A 163 2.98 -3.31 0.46
CA SER A 163 3.80 -4.29 1.21
C SER A 163 3.78 -4.00 2.71
N ASP A 164 3.80 -2.71 3.08
CA ASP A 164 3.51 -2.20 4.42
C ASP A 164 3.11 -0.72 4.36
N GLN A 165 1.83 -0.44 4.54
CA GLN A 165 1.30 0.93 4.48
C GLN A 165 1.65 1.82 5.68
N HIS A 166 2.28 1.29 6.73
CA HIS A 166 2.69 2.04 7.92
C HIS A 166 4.19 2.38 7.93
N SER A 167 4.94 1.85 6.97
CA SER A 167 6.38 2.01 6.89
C SER A 167 6.80 2.91 5.73
N PHE A 168 7.72 3.83 6.01
CA PHE A 168 8.43 4.58 4.97
C PHE A 168 9.35 3.64 4.19
N GLN A 169 9.42 3.84 2.87
CA GLN A 169 10.12 2.97 1.91
C GLN A 169 9.57 1.53 1.84
N SER A 170 8.26 1.38 2.01
CA SER A 170 7.52 0.21 1.56
C SER A 170 7.21 0.29 0.06
N ASP A 171 6.51 -0.72 -0.45
CA ASP A 171 6.18 -0.85 -1.86
C ASP A 171 4.68 -0.65 -2.08
N LEU A 172 4.33 -0.06 -3.22
CA LEU A 172 2.96 0.27 -3.61
C LEU A 172 2.65 -0.27 -5.00
N LEU A 173 1.59 -1.06 -5.11
CA LEU A 173 1.00 -1.48 -6.37
C LEU A 173 -0.39 -0.88 -6.54
N VAL A 174 -0.60 -0.21 -7.66
CA VAL A 174 -1.91 0.31 -8.09
C VAL A 174 -2.30 -0.45 -9.36
N ARG A 175 -3.41 -1.19 -9.33
CA ARG A 175 -3.94 -1.91 -10.51
C ARG A 175 -5.29 -1.33 -10.90
N ILE A 176 -5.45 -0.97 -12.16
CA ILE A 176 -6.68 -0.37 -12.68
C ILE A 176 -7.39 -1.40 -13.55
N GLY A 177 -8.64 -1.71 -13.22
CA GLY A 177 -9.44 -2.65 -13.99
C GLY A 177 -10.11 -1.98 -15.19
N GLU A 178 -10.73 -2.79 -16.04
CA GLU A 178 -11.55 -2.31 -17.14
C GLU A 178 -12.72 -1.44 -16.63
N PRO A 179 -13.17 -0.44 -17.41
CA PRO A 179 -14.37 0.31 -17.09
C PRO A 179 -15.62 -0.59 -17.14
N ILE A 180 -16.56 -0.31 -16.25
CA ILE A 180 -17.94 -0.81 -16.31
C ILE A 180 -18.75 0.23 -17.09
N GLU A 181 -19.31 -0.18 -18.22
CA GLU A 181 -20.13 0.66 -19.10
C GLU A 181 -21.60 0.60 -18.65
N LEU A 182 -22.14 1.74 -18.21
CA LEU A 182 -23.46 1.80 -17.58
C LEU A 182 -24.61 1.59 -18.57
N ILE A 183 -24.36 1.80 -19.87
CA ILE A 183 -25.34 1.58 -20.93
C ILE A 183 -25.83 0.13 -20.97
N ASN A 184 -24.98 -0.83 -20.58
CA ASN A 184 -25.31 -2.26 -20.53
C ASN A 184 -26.35 -2.59 -19.44
N TYR A 185 -26.62 -1.65 -18.52
CA TYR A 185 -27.54 -1.81 -17.40
C TYR A 185 -28.85 -1.03 -17.57
N LYS A 186 -29.04 -0.36 -18.72
CA LYS A 186 -30.21 0.50 -18.99
C LYS A 186 -31.53 -0.25 -18.87
N ASP A 187 -31.65 -1.41 -19.51
CA ASP A 187 -32.89 -2.19 -19.52
C ASP A 187 -33.23 -2.76 -18.15
N SER A 188 -32.20 -3.26 -17.44
CA SER A 188 -32.33 -3.69 -16.05
C SER A 188 -32.77 -2.54 -15.15
N TYR A 189 -32.24 -1.33 -15.34
CA TYR A 189 -32.63 -0.16 -14.56
C TYR A 189 -34.07 0.27 -14.83
N ASN A 190 -34.51 0.27 -16.10
CA ASN A 190 -35.88 0.62 -16.46
C ASN A 190 -36.90 -0.38 -15.89
N THR A 191 -36.49 -1.64 -15.70
CA THR A 191 -37.33 -2.69 -15.11
C THR A 191 -37.36 -2.61 -13.58
N ASP A 192 -36.17 -2.59 -12.96
CA ASP A 192 -36.01 -2.49 -11.51
C ASP A 192 -34.70 -1.75 -11.17
N PRO A 193 -34.79 -0.44 -10.82
CA PRO A 193 -33.64 0.37 -10.45
C PRO A 193 -32.83 -0.19 -9.27
N LEU A 194 -33.49 -0.87 -8.33
CA LEU A 194 -32.84 -1.42 -7.15
C LEU A 194 -32.04 -2.68 -7.51
N ALA A 195 -32.62 -3.56 -8.33
CA ALA A 195 -31.94 -4.75 -8.83
C ALA A 195 -30.72 -4.38 -9.69
N ALA A 196 -30.87 -3.43 -10.62
CA ALA A 196 -29.75 -2.93 -11.43
C ALA A 196 -28.62 -2.35 -10.56
N GLY A 197 -28.98 -1.59 -9.52
CA GLY A 197 -28.02 -1.08 -8.54
C GLY A 197 -27.26 -2.20 -7.81
N LYS A 198 -27.94 -3.28 -7.41
CA LYS A 198 -27.31 -4.45 -6.79
C LYS A 198 -26.39 -5.19 -7.76
N GLN A 199 -26.80 -5.35 -9.02
CA GLN A 199 -26.01 -6.02 -10.05
C GLN A 199 -24.68 -5.31 -10.31
N ILE A 200 -24.70 -3.98 -10.46
CA ILE A 200 -23.47 -3.18 -10.61
C ILE A 200 -22.62 -3.22 -9.34
N THR A 201 -23.25 -3.18 -8.16
CA THR A 201 -22.53 -3.28 -6.89
C THR A 201 -21.76 -4.59 -6.77
N GLU A 202 -22.38 -5.70 -7.19
CA GLU A 202 -21.75 -7.01 -7.23
C GLU A 202 -20.64 -7.07 -8.29
N GLU A 203 -20.84 -6.46 -9.47
CA GLU A 203 -19.77 -6.36 -10.46
C GLU A 203 -18.56 -5.57 -9.94
N ILE A 204 -18.79 -4.45 -9.24
CA ILE A 204 -17.72 -3.69 -8.58
C ILE A 204 -16.97 -4.58 -7.58
N ARG A 205 -17.69 -5.34 -6.75
CA ARG A 205 -17.09 -6.26 -5.77
C ARG A 205 -16.18 -7.28 -6.45
N VAL A 206 -16.70 -7.98 -7.46
CA VAL A 206 -15.95 -9.00 -8.22
C VAL A 206 -14.72 -8.40 -8.91
N ARG A 207 -14.84 -7.20 -9.50
CA ARG A 207 -13.70 -6.56 -10.17
C ARG A 207 -12.64 -6.10 -9.15
N LEU A 208 -13.04 -5.54 -8.00
CA LEU A 208 -12.09 -5.15 -6.95
C LEU A 208 -11.37 -6.38 -6.36
N GLU A 209 -12.07 -7.48 -6.11
CA GLU A 209 -11.49 -8.73 -5.60
C GLU A 209 -10.38 -9.30 -6.52
N LYS A 210 -10.55 -9.15 -7.84
CA LYS A 210 -9.55 -9.53 -8.85
C LYS A 210 -8.33 -8.60 -8.88
N LEU A 211 -8.50 -7.34 -8.46
CA LEU A 211 -7.44 -6.33 -8.47
C LEU A 211 -6.64 -6.29 -7.16
N THR A 212 -7.21 -6.76 -6.04
CA THR A 212 -6.60 -6.74 -4.71
C THR A 212 -6.15 -8.13 -4.27
N ILE A 213 -5.44 -8.22 -3.15
CA ILE A 213 -5.31 -9.47 -2.39
C ILE A 213 -6.49 -9.50 -1.44
N ASP A 214 -7.38 -10.47 -1.64
CA ASP A 214 -8.58 -10.67 -0.84
C ASP A 214 -8.51 -12.03 -0.16
N ILE A 215 -8.39 -12.03 1.16
CA ILE A 215 -8.30 -13.18 2.04
C ILE A 215 -9.34 -12.95 3.14
N GLN A 216 -10.48 -13.64 3.04
CA GLN A 216 -11.63 -13.40 3.90
C GLN A 216 -11.43 -13.92 5.34
N ASP A 217 -10.62 -14.96 5.52
CA ASP A 217 -10.33 -15.59 6.81
C ASP A 217 -9.00 -15.04 7.39
N GLU A 218 -9.09 -14.48 8.60
CA GLU A 218 -7.94 -13.85 9.28
C GLU A 218 -6.86 -14.87 9.68
N GLU A 219 -7.23 -16.08 10.13
CA GLU A 219 -6.28 -17.13 10.49
C GLU A 219 -5.54 -17.66 9.25
N VAL A 220 -6.21 -17.66 8.09
CA VAL A 220 -5.60 -17.97 6.81
C VAL A 220 -4.65 -16.86 6.37
N ASP A 221 -5.00 -15.57 6.51
CA ASP A 221 -4.09 -14.46 6.18
C ASP A 221 -2.84 -14.47 7.07
N LEU A 222 -2.98 -14.75 8.37
CA LEU A 222 -1.84 -14.91 9.28
C LEU A 222 -0.91 -16.04 8.81
N PHE A 223 -1.47 -17.17 8.40
CA PHE A 223 -0.67 -18.28 7.89
C PHE A 223 -0.03 -17.98 6.53
N VAL A 224 -0.73 -17.27 5.63
CA VAL A 224 -0.16 -16.76 4.37
C VAL A 224 1.04 -15.86 4.66
N LYS A 225 0.95 -14.93 5.62
CA LYS A 225 2.06 -14.07 6.04
C LYS A 225 3.25 -14.85 6.61
N ASP A 226 2.99 -15.92 7.36
CA ASP A 226 4.06 -16.81 7.85
C ASP A 226 4.78 -17.52 6.70
N VAL A 227 4.02 -18.09 5.75
CA VAL A 227 4.55 -18.74 4.55
C VAL A 227 5.31 -17.73 3.70
N GLU A 228 4.81 -16.50 3.57
CA GLU A 228 5.48 -15.43 2.83
C GLU A 228 6.87 -15.12 3.42
N THR A 229 6.94 -15.03 4.75
CA THR A 229 8.18 -14.74 5.48
C THR A 229 9.27 -15.76 5.13
N VAL A 230 8.92 -17.04 5.15
CA VAL A 230 9.87 -18.15 4.95
C VAL A 230 10.16 -18.40 3.47
N TYR A 231 9.12 -18.46 2.63
CA TYR A 231 9.18 -19.08 1.29
C TYR A 231 9.04 -18.11 0.11
N LYS A 232 8.38 -16.95 0.26
CA LYS A 232 8.08 -16.02 -0.86
C LYS A 232 9.30 -15.66 -1.70
N SER A 233 10.42 -15.40 -1.04
CA SER A 233 11.63 -15.00 -1.76
C SER A 233 12.29 -16.12 -2.55
N GLN A 234 12.03 -17.38 -2.22
CA GLN A 234 12.42 -18.51 -3.06
C GLN A 234 11.52 -18.58 -4.28
N LEU A 235 10.20 -18.50 -4.08
CA LEU A 235 9.23 -18.47 -5.19
C LEU A 235 9.53 -17.37 -6.21
N ILE A 236 9.78 -16.14 -5.75
CA ILE A 236 10.15 -15.02 -6.64
C ILE A 236 11.37 -15.39 -7.50
N ARG A 237 12.42 -15.98 -6.91
CA ARG A 237 13.62 -16.36 -7.68
C ARG A 237 13.36 -17.51 -8.65
N ASP A 238 12.65 -18.54 -8.21
CA ASP A 238 12.36 -19.72 -9.02
C ASP A 238 11.50 -19.38 -10.24
N MET A 239 10.65 -18.37 -10.12
CA MET A 239 9.81 -17.85 -11.20
C MET A 239 10.53 -16.82 -12.10
N GLY A 240 11.81 -16.51 -11.84
CA GLY A 240 12.54 -15.47 -12.58
C GLY A 240 12.07 -14.05 -12.30
N PHE A 241 11.27 -13.84 -11.25
CA PHE A 241 10.74 -12.54 -10.86
C PHE A 241 11.74 -11.72 -10.05
N SER A 242 11.54 -10.40 -10.07
CA SER A 242 12.27 -9.43 -9.23
C SER A 242 11.44 -8.99 -8.03
N LYS A 243 12.09 -8.85 -6.87
CA LYS A 243 11.50 -8.26 -5.65
C LYS A 243 11.31 -6.74 -5.74
N GLU A 244 11.92 -6.11 -6.73
CA GLU A 244 11.85 -4.66 -6.92
C GLU A 244 10.61 -4.24 -7.71
N ILE A 245 9.88 -5.22 -8.25
CA ILE A 245 8.65 -5.04 -9.03
C ILE A 245 7.47 -5.44 -8.13
N PRO A 246 6.65 -4.48 -7.67
CA PRO A 246 5.51 -4.74 -6.79
C PRO A 246 4.50 -5.75 -7.36
N GLU A 247 4.28 -5.78 -8.67
CA GLU A 247 3.37 -6.75 -9.31
C GLU A 247 3.84 -8.20 -9.12
N HIS A 248 5.14 -8.47 -9.22
CA HIS A 248 5.67 -9.81 -8.95
C HIS A 248 5.41 -10.26 -7.51
N ASP A 249 5.58 -9.34 -6.55
CA ASP A 249 5.32 -9.61 -5.14
C ASP A 249 3.83 -9.95 -4.90
N TYR A 250 2.93 -9.19 -5.55
CA TYR A 250 1.49 -9.42 -5.57
C TYR A 250 1.11 -10.79 -6.15
N ILE A 251 1.64 -11.14 -7.33
CA ILE A 251 1.37 -12.42 -8.01
C ILE A 251 1.78 -13.58 -7.12
N VAL A 252 2.98 -13.52 -6.52
CA VAL A 252 3.47 -14.59 -5.66
C VAL A 252 2.62 -14.73 -4.40
N THR A 253 2.16 -13.63 -3.79
CA THR A 253 1.21 -13.69 -2.66
C THR A 253 -0.10 -14.37 -3.07
N LYS A 254 -0.70 -14.00 -4.21
CA LYS A 254 -1.91 -14.66 -4.72
C LYS A 254 -1.71 -16.16 -4.93
N LEU A 255 -0.55 -16.56 -5.47
CA LEU A 255 -0.22 -17.99 -5.66
C LEU A 255 -0.04 -18.73 -4.34
N ILE A 256 0.60 -18.12 -3.33
CA ILE A 256 0.71 -18.69 -1.99
C ILE A 256 -0.69 -18.91 -1.41
N TYR A 257 -1.53 -17.87 -1.42
CA TYR A 257 -2.91 -17.96 -0.92
C TYR A 257 -3.71 -19.04 -1.65
N LYS A 258 -3.68 -19.06 -2.98
CA LYS A 258 -4.39 -20.06 -3.81
C LYS A 258 -4.00 -21.50 -3.44
N ARG A 259 -2.71 -21.75 -3.25
CA ARG A 259 -2.20 -23.08 -2.85
C ARG A 259 -2.62 -23.46 -1.44
N ILE A 260 -2.53 -22.52 -0.49
CA ILE A 260 -2.98 -22.75 0.89
C ILE A 260 -4.48 -23.07 0.90
N HIS A 261 -5.29 -22.29 0.18
CA HIS A 261 -6.73 -22.51 0.07
C HIS A 261 -7.06 -23.89 -0.50
N TYR A 262 -6.39 -24.29 -1.60
CA TYR A 262 -6.55 -25.63 -2.16
C TYR A 262 -6.28 -26.72 -1.12
N TYR A 263 -5.18 -26.64 -0.39
CA TYR A 263 -4.85 -27.67 0.60
C TYR A 263 -5.75 -27.62 1.84
N LEU A 264 -6.34 -26.47 2.19
CA LEU A 264 -7.37 -26.42 3.25
C LEU A 264 -8.60 -27.27 2.88
N GLU A 265 -8.94 -27.33 1.58
CA GLU A 265 -10.08 -28.11 1.09
C GLU A 265 -9.72 -29.59 0.83
N THR A 266 -8.53 -29.86 0.30
CA THR A 266 -8.16 -31.22 -0.16
C THR A 266 -7.32 -32.03 0.83
N ASP A 267 -6.53 -31.37 1.69
CA ASP A 267 -5.62 -32.03 2.65
C ASP A 267 -5.38 -31.11 3.88
N PRO A 268 -6.42 -30.89 4.71
CA PRO A 268 -6.35 -30.00 5.86
C PRO A 268 -5.33 -30.46 6.92
N ASP A 269 -5.06 -31.76 7.00
CA ASP A 269 -4.06 -32.34 7.91
C ASP A 269 -2.66 -31.85 7.57
N ARG A 270 -2.32 -31.79 6.28
CA ARG A 270 -1.04 -31.21 5.84
C ARG A 270 -0.92 -29.74 6.21
N VAL A 271 -1.98 -28.95 6.02
CA VAL A 271 -1.97 -27.53 6.41
C VAL A 271 -1.73 -27.39 7.91
N SER A 272 -2.42 -28.19 8.72
CA SER A 272 -2.28 -28.21 10.18
C SER A 272 -0.86 -28.61 10.61
N LYS A 273 -0.28 -29.61 9.96
CA LYS A 273 1.11 -30.04 10.19
C LYS A 273 2.12 -28.90 9.89
N VAL A 274 1.97 -28.22 8.76
CA VAL A 274 2.84 -27.09 8.39
C VAL A 274 2.67 -25.91 9.34
N ARG A 275 1.43 -25.59 9.77
CA ARG A 275 1.17 -24.58 10.81
C ARG A 275 1.91 -24.92 12.11
N GLN A 276 1.82 -26.17 12.57
CA GLN A 276 2.53 -26.61 13.77
C GLN A 276 4.05 -26.45 13.65
N TYR A 277 4.63 -26.82 12.51
CA TYR A 277 6.06 -26.60 12.24
C TYR A 277 6.43 -25.12 12.30
N MET A 278 5.61 -24.27 11.67
CA MET A 278 5.79 -22.82 11.66
C MET A 278 5.70 -22.21 13.06
N ASP A 279 4.76 -22.65 13.89
CA ASP A 279 4.58 -22.13 15.25
C ASP A 279 5.74 -22.50 16.17
N ASN A 280 6.24 -23.73 16.05
CA ASN A 280 7.44 -24.14 16.77
C ASN A 280 8.66 -23.34 16.31
N TYR A 281 8.79 -23.10 15.01
CA TYR A 281 9.86 -22.31 14.42
C TYR A 281 9.83 -20.85 14.89
N LYS A 282 8.66 -20.19 14.83
CA LYS A 282 8.44 -18.81 15.31
C LYS A 282 8.73 -18.68 16.81
N ARG A 283 8.32 -19.66 17.63
CA ARG A 283 8.64 -19.67 19.07
C ARG A 283 10.15 -19.66 19.32
N LEU A 284 10.91 -20.45 18.56
CA LEU A 284 12.37 -20.49 18.69
C LEU A 284 13.04 -19.22 18.14
N LEU A 285 12.56 -18.67 17.01
CA LEU A 285 13.00 -17.37 16.49
C LEU A 285 12.84 -16.27 17.55
N ASN A 286 11.66 -16.17 18.15
CA ASN A 286 11.36 -15.17 19.19
C ASN A 286 12.22 -15.35 20.44
N LYS A 287 12.41 -16.60 20.90
CA LYS A 287 13.31 -16.93 22.01
C LYS A 287 14.76 -16.50 21.76
N LEU A 288 15.20 -16.52 20.50
CA LEU A 288 16.53 -16.12 20.07
C LEU A 288 16.61 -14.65 19.62
N ASN A 289 15.50 -13.92 19.60
CA ASN A 289 15.39 -12.57 19.05
C ASN A 289 15.94 -12.46 17.61
N LEU A 290 15.58 -13.44 16.78
CA LEU A 290 15.99 -13.55 15.39
C LEU A 290 14.81 -13.39 14.44
N GLU A 291 15.10 -12.88 13.24
CA GLU A 291 14.14 -12.80 12.12
C GLU A 291 14.54 -13.81 11.02
N ASP A 292 13.57 -14.42 10.33
CA ASP A 292 13.82 -15.47 9.30
C ASP A 292 14.84 -15.05 8.25
N HIS A 293 14.75 -13.81 7.79
CA HIS A 293 15.56 -13.30 6.70
C HIS A 293 17.07 -13.30 7.01
N ILE A 294 17.47 -13.38 8.29
CA ILE A 294 18.87 -13.47 8.73
C ILE A 294 19.44 -14.88 8.54
N ILE A 295 18.59 -15.91 8.63
CA ILE A 295 19.00 -17.33 8.52
C ILE A 295 19.30 -17.70 7.05
N ARG A 296 18.82 -16.89 6.10
CA ARG A 296 19.08 -17.04 4.67
C ARG A 296 20.57 -16.82 4.35
N GLY A 297 21.36 -17.89 4.45
CA GLY A 297 22.77 -17.90 4.10
C GLY A 297 23.09 -19.00 3.09
N LYS A 298 22.91 -18.74 1.78
CA LYS A 298 23.73 -19.45 0.78
C LYS A 298 25.16 -18.96 0.96
N ARG A 299 26.07 -19.85 1.36
CA ARG A 299 27.53 -19.64 1.32
C ARG A 299 27.95 -19.36 -0.13
N ARG A 300 28.06 -18.09 -0.54
CA ARG A 300 28.93 -17.73 -1.67
C ARG A 300 30.34 -17.58 -1.11
N ARG A 301 31.21 -18.53 -1.48
CA ARG A 301 32.57 -18.69 -0.94
C ARG A 301 33.59 -17.74 -1.57
N SER A 302 33.23 -16.98 -2.61
CA SER A 302 34.17 -16.11 -3.33
C SER A 302 34.19 -14.67 -2.78
N SER A 303 35.35 -14.30 -2.23
CA SER A 303 35.76 -12.98 -1.72
C SER A 303 35.10 -12.46 -0.43
N ALA A 304 34.87 -13.32 0.57
CA ALA A 304 34.37 -12.89 1.89
C ALA A 304 35.20 -11.74 2.51
N ILE A 305 36.53 -11.75 2.31
CA ILE A 305 37.44 -10.71 2.78
C ILE A 305 37.24 -9.39 2.02
N LEU A 306 37.18 -9.40 0.68
CA LEU A 306 36.94 -8.18 -0.10
C LEU A 306 35.56 -7.58 0.18
N ASN A 307 34.54 -8.41 0.37
CA ASN A 307 33.22 -7.95 0.80
C ASN A 307 33.24 -7.34 2.19
N PHE A 308 34.04 -7.88 3.11
CA PHE A 308 34.20 -7.33 4.46
C PHE A 308 34.92 -5.97 4.43
N ILE A 309 36.03 -5.88 3.68
CA ILE A 309 36.77 -4.62 3.49
C ILE A 309 35.87 -3.58 2.81
N GLY A 310 35.12 -3.98 1.77
CA GLY A 310 34.18 -3.10 1.09
C GLY A 310 33.07 -2.57 2.01
N LEU A 311 32.48 -3.42 2.85
CA LEU A 311 31.52 -2.99 3.86
C LEU A 311 32.15 -2.05 4.89
N PHE A 312 33.35 -2.37 5.38
CA PHE A 312 34.07 -1.53 6.32
C PHE A 312 34.36 -0.15 5.73
N LEU A 313 34.88 -0.09 4.50
CA LEU A 313 35.13 1.17 3.78
C LEU A 313 33.83 1.94 3.52
N TYR A 314 32.73 1.27 3.14
CA TYR A 314 31.43 1.90 2.98
C TYR A 314 30.96 2.59 4.26
N PHE A 315 31.06 1.90 5.42
CA PHE A 315 30.70 2.52 6.70
C PHE A 315 31.69 3.62 7.10
N LEU A 316 32.99 3.42 6.93
CA LEU A 316 34.00 4.41 7.30
C LEU A 316 33.89 5.70 6.47
N ILE A 317 33.89 5.58 5.14
CA ILE A 317 33.84 6.70 4.19
C ILE A 317 32.44 7.33 4.19
N GLY A 318 31.39 6.52 4.37
CA GLY A 318 30.02 6.99 4.42
C GLY A 318 29.66 7.69 5.73
N PHE A 319 30.44 7.51 6.80
CA PHE A 319 30.10 8.05 8.12
C PHE A 319 29.95 9.58 8.17
N PRO A 320 30.86 10.41 7.59
CA PRO A 320 30.67 11.86 7.57
C PRO A 320 29.38 12.28 6.86
N LEU A 321 29.06 11.66 5.73
CA LEU A 321 27.81 11.93 4.99
C LEU A 321 26.58 11.45 5.78
N PHE A 322 26.69 10.33 6.50
CA PHE A 322 25.65 9.87 7.41
C PHE A 322 25.41 10.86 8.55
N VAL A 323 26.47 11.40 9.18
CA VAL A 323 26.35 12.39 10.24
C VAL A 323 25.71 13.67 9.71
N PHE A 324 26.18 14.18 8.56
CA PHE A 324 25.58 15.35 7.91
C PHE A 324 24.10 15.13 7.57
N GLY A 325 23.77 14.00 6.92
CA GLY A 325 22.40 13.66 6.55
C GLY A 325 21.50 13.49 7.77
N THR A 326 21.99 12.84 8.82
CA THR A 326 21.26 12.67 10.08
C THR A 326 21.03 14.03 10.74
N PHE A 327 22.04 14.88 10.86
CA PHE A 327 21.92 16.20 11.49
C PHE A 327 20.81 17.04 10.84
N ASN A 328 20.82 17.13 9.51
CA ASN A 328 19.85 17.95 8.78
C ASN A 328 18.44 17.32 8.72
N ASN A 329 18.34 15.98 8.77
CA ASN A 329 17.09 15.27 8.51
C ASN A 329 16.48 14.54 9.71
N TYR A 330 17.14 14.50 10.87
CA TYR A 330 16.67 13.73 12.03
C TYR A 330 15.29 14.19 12.50
N ILE A 331 15.12 15.50 12.67
CA ILE A 331 13.84 16.09 13.10
C ILE A 331 12.75 15.85 12.06
N PRO A 332 12.91 16.25 10.78
CA PRO A 332 11.85 16.07 9.81
C PRO A 332 11.52 14.60 9.53
N TYR A 333 12.46 13.67 9.76
CA TYR A 333 12.20 12.24 9.69
C TYR A 333 11.44 11.69 10.92
N LYS A 334 11.81 12.09 12.14
CA LYS A 334 11.22 11.54 13.38
C LYS A 334 9.91 12.21 13.79
N LEU A 335 9.74 13.50 13.50
CA LEU A 335 8.59 14.27 13.95
C LEU A 335 7.25 13.75 13.35
N PRO A 336 7.14 13.39 12.06
CA PRO A 336 5.90 12.82 11.50
C PRO A 336 5.42 11.55 12.22
N TYR A 337 6.36 10.65 12.54
CA TYR A 337 6.06 9.45 13.33
C TYR A 337 5.59 9.80 14.75
N ARG A 338 6.21 10.80 15.39
CA ARG A 338 5.78 11.29 16.71
C ARG A 338 4.38 11.91 16.65
N ILE A 339 4.08 12.71 15.64
CA ILE A 339 2.75 13.29 15.41
C ILE A 339 1.70 12.18 15.27
N ALA A 340 1.99 11.13 14.50
CA ALA A 340 1.08 10.00 14.32
C ALA A 340 0.75 9.33 15.66
N ILE A 341 1.75 9.05 16.49
CA ILE A 341 1.56 8.45 17.83
C ILE A 341 0.81 9.40 18.78
N TRP A 342 1.19 10.69 18.82
CA TRP A 342 0.56 11.68 19.70
C TRP A 342 -0.90 11.94 19.37
N SER A 343 -1.29 11.72 18.11
CA SER A 343 -2.69 11.85 17.70
C SER A 343 -3.60 10.77 18.29
N LYS A 344 -3.02 9.70 18.89
CA LYS A 344 -3.74 8.56 19.49
C LYS A 344 -4.82 7.99 18.57
N VAL A 345 -4.55 8.02 17.26
CA VAL A 345 -5.44 7.48 16.24
C VAL A 345 -5.28 5.96 16.15
N GLU A 346 -6.27 5.31 15.56
CA GLU A 346 -6.20 3.89 15.20
C GLU A 346 -5.00 3.61 14.27
N ALA A 347 -4.48 2.38 14.32
CA ALA A 347 -3.27 1.98 13.60
C ALA A 347 -3.32 2.28 12.09
N GLN A 348 -4.50 2.14 11.48
CA GLN A 348 -4.76 2.41 10.06
C GLN A 348 -4.40 3.83 9.60
N TYR A 349 -4.42 4.82 10.51
CA TYR A 349 -4.08 6.21 10.18
C TYR A 349 -2.58 6.52 10.25
N ILE A 350 -1.76 5.64 10.85
CA ILE A 350 -0.35 5.95 11.16
C ILE A 350 0.42 6.32 9.89
N GLY A 351 0.36 5.47 8.86
CA GLY A 351 1.07 5.69 7.60
C GLY A 351 0.61 6.94 6.87
N ALA A 352 -0.70 7.17 6.83
CA ALA A 352 -1.30 8.33 6.20
C ALA A 352 -0.86 9.64 6.90
N ILE A 353 -0.88 9.68 8.24
CA ILE A 353 -0.39 10.83 9.01
C ILE A 353 1.11 11.03 8.76
N MET A 354 1.90 9.96 8.78
CA MET A 354 3.34 10.06 8.52
C MET A 354 3.63 10.66 7.15
N MET A 355 2.94 10.23 6.09
CA MET A 355 3.13 10.75 4.75
C MET A 355 2.71 12.22 4.64
N VAL A 356 1.52 12.57 5.13
CA VAL A 356 0.97 13.93 5.01
C VAL A 356 1.72 14.92 5.90
N SER A 357 1.89 14.61 7.19
CA SER A 357 2.66 15.48 8.08
C SER A 357 4.13 15.56 7.65
N GLY A 358 4.72 14.46 7.18
CA GLY A 358 6.06 14.42 6.61
C GLY A 358 6.23 15.39 5.46
N THR A 359 5.27 15.45 4.54
CA THR A 359 5.29 16.41 3.41
C THR A 359 5.52 17.85 3.89
N PHE A 360 4.72 18.28 4.87
CA PHE A 360 4.80 19.66 5.36
C PHE A 360 5.98 19.90 6.30
N VAL A 361 6.31 18.93 7.16
CA VAL A 361 7.45 19.04 8.07
C VAL A 361 8.76 19.14 7.29
N PHE A 362 8.99 18.28 6.29
CA PHE A 362 10.18 18.37 5.43
C PHE A 362 10.24 19.70 4.68
N LEU A 363 9.11 20.13 4.09
CA LEU A 363 9.04 21.40 3.36
C LEU A 363 9.42 22.59 4.26
N ILE A 364 8.80 22.70 5.44
CA ILE A 364 9.05 23.79 6.39
C ILE A 364 10.50 23.75 6.89
N PHE A 365 11.00 22.57 7.28
CA PHE A 365 12.37 22.43 7.78
C PHE A 365 13.42 22.76 6.74
N TYR A 366 13.23 22.30 5.49
CA TYR A 366 14.17 22.61 4.43
C TYR A 366 14.15 24.09 4.08
N LEU A 367 12.98 24.72 3.99
CA LEU A 367 12.91 26.17 3.76
C LEU A 367 13.61 26.96 4.87
N LEU A 368 13.43 26.57 6.13
CA LEU A 368 14.12 27.18 7.27
C LEU A 368 15.63 26.98 7.19
N GLN A 369 16.09 25.75 6.95
CA GLN A 369 17.52 25.43 6.83
C GLN A 369 18.17 26.20 5.67
N ILE A 370 17.54 26.23 4.51
CA ILE A 370 18.01 26.96 3.32
C ILE A 370 18.10 28.46 3.61
N TYR A 371 17.07 29.04 4.26
CA TYR A 371 17.08 30.43 4.68
C TYR A 371 18.24 30.73 5.64
N LEU A 372 18.44 29.90 6.67
CA LEU A 372 19.52 30.08 7.64
C LEU A 372 20.91 29.98 7.00
N VAL A 373 21.10 29.04 6.07
CA VAL A 373 22.36 28.89 5.32
C VAL A 373 22.61 30.11 4.43
N GLN A 374 21.59 30.58 3.70
CA GLN A 374 21.73 31.78 2.87
C GLN A 374 22.02 33.01 3.72
N TRP A 375 21.37 33.16 4.86
CA TRP A 375 21.58 34.27 5.77
C TRP A 375 23.00 34.27 6.35
N TRP A 376 23.53 33.10 6.71
CA TRP A 376 24.84 32.99 7.35
C TRP A 376 26.01 33.05 6.36
N ILE A 377 25.92 32.35 5.22
CA ILE A 377 27.00 32.25 4.23
C ILE A 377 26.94 33.41 3.22
N SER A 378 25.75 33.93 2.95
CA SER A 378 25.51 35.01 1.98
C SER A 378 25.98 34.72 0.54
N ASP A 379 26.23 33.45 0.19
CA ASP A 379 26.54 33.00 -1.16
C ASP A 379 25.44 32.06 -1.69
N TRP A 380 24.74 32.52 -2.74
CA TRP A 380 23.65 31.77 -3.36
C TRP A 380 24.10 30.46 -3.98
N ARG A 381 25.37 30.34 -4.42
CA ARG A 381 25.92 29.12 -5.02
C ARG A 381 26.03 28.02 -3.98
N VAL A 382 26.52 28.37 -2.79
CA VAL A 382 26.62 27.44 -1.65
C VAL A 382 25.23 27.03 -1.21
N THR A 383 24.29 27.97 -1.10
CA THR A 383 22.88 27.68 -0.77
C THR A 383 22.25 26.74 -1.79
N ALA A 384 22.46 26.96 -3.09
CA ALA A 384 21.92 26.09 -4.14
C ALA A 384 22.48 24.66 -4.04
N VAL A 385 23.78 24.51 -3.81
CA VAL A 385 24.39 23.19 -3.58
C VAL A 385 23.81 22.54 -2.32
N TYR A 386 23.69 23.28 -1.22
CA TYR A 386 23.10 22.79 0.03
C TYR A 386 21.65 22.30 -0.18
N THR A 387 20.82 23.07 -0.88
CA THR A 387 19.43 22.70 -1.22
C THR A 387 19.37 21.36 -1.97
N LEU A 388 20.27 21.13 -2.94
CA LEU A 388 20.31 19.89 -3.71
C LEU A 388 20.79 18.70 -2.87
N VAL A 389 21.74 18.92 -1.97
CA VAL A 389 22.34 17.86 -1.13
C VAL A 389 21.40 17.44 0.02
N LEU A 390 20.53 18.32 0.51
CA LEU A 390 19.61 18.04 1.62
C LEU A 390 18.79 16.74 1.46
N PRO A 391 17.97 16.57 0.41
CA PRO A 391 17.18 15.35 0.24
C PRO A 391 18.05 14.11 -0.01
N LEU A 392 19.15 14.25 -0.75
CA LEU A 392 20.07 13.15 -1.06
C LEU A 392 20.77 12.63 0.21
N SER A 393 21.24 13.54 1.06
CA SER A 393 21.87 13.20 2.33
C SER A 393 20.90 12.55 3.32
N GLY A 394 19.62 12.97 3.31
CA GLY A 394 18.57 12.34 4.12
C GLY A 394 18.30 10.88 3.71
N LEU A 395 18.15 10.63 2.41
CA LEU A 395 17.99 9.28 1.86
C LEU A 395 19.22 8.40 2.12
N PHE A 396 20.43 8.97 1.93
CA PHE A 396 21.67 8.28 2.25
C PHE A 396 21.73 7.90 3.73
N ALA A 397 21.44 8.83 4.64
CA ALA A 397 21.48 8.56 6.07
C ALA A 397 20.49 7.46 6.50
N TYR A 398 19.28 7.47 5.92
CA TYR A 398 18.30 6.41 6.14
C TYR A 398 18.81 5.04 5.66
N ASN A 399 19.35 4.97 4.44
CA ASN A 399 19.87 3.72 3.87
C ASN A 399 21.10 3.21 4.61
N TYR A 400 21.99 4.12 5.02
CA TYR A 400 23.15 3.82 5.84
C TYR A 400 22.73 3.22 7.20
N TRP A 401 21.74 3.82 7.87
CA TRP A 401 21.18 3.28 9.11
C TRP A 401 20.56 1.88 8.92
N LYS A 402 19.80 1.69 7.83
CA LYS A 402 19.22 0.38 7.47
C LYS A 402 20.30 -0.67 7.22
N ALA A 403 21.36 -0.33 6.49
CA ALA A 403 22.50 -1.23 6.28
C ALA A 403 23.22 -1.57 7.59
N PHE A 404 23.43 -0.57 8.46
CA PHE A 404 24.06 -0.75 9.76
C PHE A 404 23.25 -1.68 10.68
N THR A 405 21.93 -1.49 10.74
CA THR A 405 21.04 -2.36 11.54
C THR A 405 21.03 -3.80 11.02
N GLN A 406 21.02 -4.01 9.70
CA GLN A 406 21.16 -5.35 9.11
C GLN A 406 22.51 -5.99 9.44
N LEU A 407 23.61 -5.23 9.38
CA LEU A 407 24.93 -5.71 9.78
C LEU A 407 24.92 -6.15 11.25
N ARG A 408 24.42 -5.30 12.16
CA ARG A 408 24.30 -5.61 13.59
C ARG A 408 23.50 -6.89 13.84
N ARG A 409 22.39 -7.10 13.13
CA ARG A 409 21.56 -8.32 13.22
C ARG A 409 22.31 -9.57 12.74
N LYS A 410 23.07 -9.48 11.65
CA LYS A 410 23.94 -10.57 11.17
C LYS A 410 25.02 -10.92 12.20
N TRP A 411 25.65 -9.92 12.80
CA TRP A 411 26.61 -10.14 13.90
C TRP A 411 25.97 -10.80 15.11
N HIS A 412 24.76 -10.39 15.49
CA HIS A 412 24.01 -11.04 16.55
C HIS A 412 23.75 -12.52 16.25
N PHE A 413 23.34 -12.84 15.02
CA PHE A 413 23.17 -14.23 14.59
C PHE A 413 24.47 -15.04 14.63
N ILE A 414 25.59 -14.48 14.15
CA ILE A 414 26.90 -15.14 14.23
C ILE A 414 27.29 -15.38 15.69
N SER A 415 27.10 -14.38 16.56
CA SER A 415 27.34 -14.54 18.00
C SER A 415 26.46 -15.64 18.62
N LEU A 416 25.20 -15.76 18.21
CA LEU A 416 24.31 -16.82 18.68
C LEU A 416 24.73 -18.19 18.14
N PHE A 417 25.17 -18.27 16.88
CA PHE A 417 25.70 -19.51 16.30
C PHE A 417 26.90 -20.04 17.08
N MET A 418 27.77 -19.14 17.56
CA MET A 418 28.92 -19.50 18.40
C MET A 418 28.51 -19.89 19.83
N LYS A 419 27.54 -19.18 20.44
CA LYS A 419 27.16 -19.36 21.86
C LYS A 419 26.08 -20.41 22.10
N LYS A 420 25.22 -20.68 21.12
CA LYS A 420 24.01 -21.51 21.21
C LYS A 420 23.86 -22.41 19.98
N LYS A 421 24.96 -23.10 19.62
CA LYS A 421 25.08 -23.89 18.38
C LYS A 421 23.92 -24.87 18.17
N GLU A 422 23.54 -25.61 19.20
CA GLU A 422 22.46 -26.62 19.12
C GLU A 422 21.11 -25.99 18.75
N LEU A 423 20.70 -24.93 19.47
CA LEU A 423 19.45 -24.22 19.20
C LEU A 423 19.42 -23.59 17.80
N VAL A 424 20.54 -23.03 17.35
CA VAL A 424 20.61 -22.47 15.98
C VAL A 424 20.60 -23.56 14.92
N SER A 425 21.22 -24.71 15.17
CA SER A 425 21.15 -25.86 14.27
C SER A 425 19.72 -26.40 14.19
N GLN A 426 19.04 -26.55 15.33
CA GLN A 426 17.63 -26.93 15.39
C GLN A 426 16.76 -25.97 14.58
N LEU A 427 16.98 -24.66 14.76
CA LEU A 427 16.27 -23.62 14.01
C LEU A 427 16.45 -23.75 12.49
N ILE A 428 17.67 -24.01 12.02
CA ILE A 428 17.96 -24.24 10.59
C ILE A 428 17.28 -25.51 10.09
N THR A 429 17.30 -26.60 10.86
CA THR A 429 16.63 -27.85 10.52
C THR A 429 15.12 -27.65 10.40
N MET A 430 14.49 -26.98 11.37
CA MET A 430 13.05 -26.68 11.35
C MET A 430 12.67 -25.84 10.12
N ARG A 431 13.47 -24.80 9.83
CA ARG A 431 13.26 -23.97 8.63
C ARG A 431 13.36 -24.81 7.35
N THR A 432 14.33 -25.72 7.27
CA THR A 432 14.53 -26.59 6.10
C THR A 432 13.35 -27.54 5.93
N GLN A 433 12.87 -28.16 7.01
CA GLN A 433 11.68 -29.02 6.99
C GLN A 433 10.43 -28.27 6.49
N ILE A 434 10.21 -27.04 6.96
CA ILE A 434 9.10 -26.18 6.48
C ILE A 434 9.25 -25.90 4.99
N MET A 435 10.44 -25.49 4.55
CA MET A 435 10.72 -25.19 3.14
C MET A 435 10.50 -26.40 2.24
N ASP A 436 10.94 -27.59 2.65
CA ASP A 436 10.81 -28.83 1.90
C ASP A 436 9.33 -29.25 1.77
N GLU A 437 8.55 -29.15 2.85
CA GLU A 437 7.12 -29.47 2.81
C GLU A 437 6.32 -28.49 1.93
N LEU A 438 6.65 -27.19 2.00
CA LEU A 438 6.07 -26.16 1.13
C LEU A 438 6.45 -26.38 -0.34
N GLU A 439 7.71 -26.71 -0.61
CA GLU A 439 8.20 -27.00 -1.96
C GLU A 439 7.57 -28.26 -2.54
N LYS A 440 7.41 -29.31 -1.73
CA LYS A 440 6.68 -30.52 -2.10
C LYS A 440 5.23 -30.18 -2.46
N GLY A 441 4.57 -29.36 -1.63
CA GLY A 441 3.19 -28.94 -1.86
C GLY A 441 3.05 -28.10 -3.12
N ARG A 442 4.00 -27.20 -3.38
CA ARG A 442 4.06 -26.47 -4.65
C ARG A 442 4.10 -27.42 -5.84
N LYS A 443 5.05 -28.37 -5.87
CA LYS A 443 5.24 -29.27 -7.02
C LYS A 443 4.01 -30.16 -7.26
N GLU A 444 3.39 -30.66 -6.21
CA GLU A 444 2.17 -31.47 -6.32
C GLU A 444 0.99 -30.64 -6.83
N TYR A 445 0.81 -29.42 -6.30
CA TYR A 445 -0.21 -28.49 -6.78
C TYR A 445 -0.01 -28.14 -8.26
N ASP A 446 1.20 -27.74 -8.65
CA ASP A 446 1.54 -27.33 -10.01
C ASP A 446 1.43 -28.51 -11.00
N LYS A 447 1.63 -29.76 -10.56
CA LYS A 447 1.38 -30.96 -11.36
C LYS A 447 -0.11 -31.21 -11.60
N ALA A 448 -0.94 -30.96 -10.59
CA ALA A 448 -2.41 -31.07 -10.71
C ALA A 448 -3.03 -29.87 -11.46
N HIS A 449 -2.36 -28.72 -11.44
CA HIS A 449 -2.81 -27.46 -12.03
C HIS A 449 -1.68 -26.86 -12.88
N PRO A 450 -1.37 -27.43 -14.05
CA PRO A 450 -0.30 -26.92 -14.90
C PRO A 450 -0.57 -25.45 -15.19
N VAL A 451 0.31 -24.59 -14.68
CA VAL A 451 0.26 -23.15 -14.93
C VAL A 451 0.56 -22.96 -16.40
N ALA A 452 -0.32 -22.29 -17.15
CA ALA A 452 -0.01 -21.88 -18.51
C ALA A 452 1.30 -21.05 -18.47
N PRO A 453 2.25 -21.25 -19.40
CA PRO A 453 3.46 -20.46 -19.42
C PRO A 453 3.09 -18.98 -19.41
N VAL A 454 3.67 -18.24 -18.45
CA VAL A 454 3.49 -16.80 -18.33
C VAL A 454 3.96 -16.19 -19.66
N GLN A 455 3.03 -15.64 -20.44
CA GLN A 455 3.33 -14.91 -21.69
C GLN A 455 3.93 -13.55 -21.38
#